data_AF-A0A1F5A0M3-F1
#
_entry.id   AF-A0A1F5A0M3-F1
#
_cell.length_a   1.000
_cell.length_b   1.000
_cell.length_c   1.000
_cell.angle_alpha   90.00
_cell.angle_beta   90.00
_cell.angle_gamma   90.00
#
_symmetry.space_group_name_H-M   'P 1'
#
loop_
_entity.id
_entity.type
_entity.pdbx_description
1 polymer ?
#
loop_
_entity_poly.entity_id
_entity_poly.type
_entity_poly.pdbx_seq_one_letter_code
_entity_poly.pdbx_strand_id
1 'polypeptide(L)'
;MKIMRVRPRSVFFFLPALAFLSLQADVSSFSPAGPVLSPQWWDISLNLKTEGDYKWDEGGPAVAGHYSFVIRWTGWLEKDDHDYLLYRLDSRLCEWEAQESSSLTESPAVLTTKDFRERPAFILKYIIREGEDLRLDFLVEPLAVPQSRTEDAFPLLLPSSEQNVQREWEVDYNTCVIKGSNRVALPESEIYAGPVEKTYSWAWKHQKWLPLDRRTVFASQSHKAVITLSINPRFSRPK
;
A
#
# COMPACT_ATOMS: atom_id res chain seq x y z
N MET A 1 -45.23 -15.03 -44.46
CA MET A 1 -46.04 -16.02 -45.20
C MET A 1 -45.11 -17.03 -45.87
N LYS A 2 -44.82 -18.16 -45.20
CA LYS A 2 -44.71 -19.48 -45.83
C LYS A 2 -44.69 -20.53 -44.71
N ILE A 3 -45.76 -21.30 -44.68
CA ILE A 3 -46.03 -22.43 -43.80
C ILE A 3 -45.42 -23.65 -44.49
N MET A 4 -44.79 -24.54 -43.73
CA MET A 4 -44.75 -25.96 -44.09
C MET A 4 -44.68 -26.84 -42.83
N ARG A 5 -45.83 -27.42 -42.51
CA ARG A 5 -46.00 -28.65 -41.71
C ARG A 5 -45.73 -29.86 -42.62
N VAL A 6 -45.29 -31.00 -42.05
CA VAL A 6 -45.83 -32.39 -42.16
C VAL A 6 -44.96 -33.24 -41.22
N ARG A 7 -45.38 -33.65 -40.02
CA ARG A 7 -46.25 -34.78 -39.58
C ARG A 7 -45.57 -36.18 -39.51
N PRO A 8 -46.06 -37.08 -38.62
CA PRO A 8 -45.27 -37.97 -37.76
C PRO A 8 -45.50 -39.47 -38.05
N ARG A 9 -44.82 -40.35 -37.29
CA ARG A 9 -45.12 -41.76 -36.87
C ARG A 9 -43.76 -42.45 -36.60
N SER A 10 -43.55 -43.33 -35.62
CA SER A 10 -44.35 -44.45 -35.14
C SER A 10 -43.99 -44.83 -33.69
N VAL A 11 -44.98 -45.42 -33.02
CA VAL A 11 -44.94 -46.15 -31.75
C VAL A 11 -44.23 -47.50 -31.94
N PHE A 12 -43.46 -47.98 -30.96
CA PHE A 12 -43.41 -49.41 -30.59
C PHE A 12 -43.07 -49.58 -29.09
N PHE A 13 -43.81 -50.50 -28.47
CA PHE A 13 -43.77 -50.97 -27.08
C PHE A 13 -42.46 -51.73 -26.75
N PHE A 14 -42.09 -51.82 -25.45
CA PHE A 14 -41.97 -53.07 -24.67
C PHE A 14 -41.31 -52.81 -23.28
N LEU A 15 -42.02 -53.21 -22.22
CA LEU A 15 -41.62 -53.45 -20.81
C LEU A 15 -40.66 -54.66 -20.70
N PRO A 16 -40.24 -55.16 -19.50
CA PRO A 16 -39.69 -54.55 -18.27
C PRO A 16 -38.41 -55.29 -17.80
N ALA A 17 -37.64 -54.79 -16.82
CA ALA A 17 -36.80 -55.65 -15.96
C ALA A 17 -36.36 -54.95 -14.66
N LEU A 18 -36.70 -55.59 -13.54
CA LEU A 18 -36.20 -55.38 -12.18
C LEU A 18 -34.66 -55.51 -12.12
N ALA A 19 -34.01 -54.73 -11.24
CA ALA A 19 -33.01 -55.26 -10.30
C ALA A 19 -32.50 -54.22 -9.27
N PHE A 20 -32.72 -54.57 -8.00
CA PHE A 20 -31.79 -54.51 -6.86
C PHE A 20 -31.28 -53.18 -6.28
N LEU A 21 -31.79 -52.90 -5.07
CA LEU A 21 -31.04 -52.79 -3.79
C LEU A 21 -29.71 -52.01 -3.79
N SER A 22 -29.74 -50.85 -3.13
CA SER A 22 -28.97 -50.62 -1.89
C SER A 22 -29.30 -49.23 -1.32
N LEU A 23 -30.20 -49.19 -0.33
CA LEU A 23 -30.26 -48.07 0.61
C LEU A 23 -29.10 -48.30 1.60
N GLN A 24 -27.92 -47.76 1.30
CA GLN A 24 -26.96 -47.47 2.35
C GLN A 24 -27.35 -46.12 2.95
N ALA A 25 -28.05 -46.19 4.08
CA ALA A 25 -28.15 -45.05 4.97
C ALA A 25 -26.75 -44.83 5.55
N ASP A 26 -25.95 -44.00 4.89
CA ASP A 26 -24.82 -43.35 5.55
C ASP A 26 -25.41 -42.47 6.64
N VAL A 27 -25.44 -42.99 7.86
CA VAL A 27 -25.50 -42.18 9.07
C VAL A 27 -24.15 -41.47 9.13
N SER A 28 -24.00 -40.45 8.30
CA SER A 28 -22.98 -39.43 8.46
C SER A 28 -23.27 -38.80 9.81
N SER A 29 -22.48 -39.19 10.80
CA SER A 29 -22.36 -38.50 12.07
C SER A 29 -21.92 -37.06 11.79
N PHE A 30 -22.89 -36.21 11.46
CA PHE A 30 -22.76 -34.77 11.54
C PHE A 30 -22.58 -34.45 13.02
N SER A 31 -21.32 -34.46 13.47
CA SER A 31 -20.96 -33.60 14.60
C SER A 31 -21.36 -32.19 14.18
N PRO A 32 -22.24 -31.49 14.93
CA PRO A 32 -22.42 -30.08 14.71
C PRO A 32 -21.06 -29.44 14.94
N ALA A 33 -20.44 -28.94 13.87
CA ALA A 33 -19.31 -28.05 14.00
C ALA A 33 -19.77 -26.95 14.96
N GLY A 34 -19.12 -26.84 16.13
CA GLY A 34 -19.36 -25.74 17.04
C GLY A 34 -19.26 -24.41 16.29
N PRO A 35 -19.86 -23.33 16.80
CA PRO A 35 -19.82 -22.04 16.12
C PRO A 35 -18.38 -21.70 15.74
N VAL A 36 -18.11 -21.63 14.43
CA VAL A 36 -16.82 -21.17 13.92
C VAL A 36 -16.70 -19.72 14.36
N LEU A 37 -15.90 -19.48 15.39
CA LEU A 37 -15.62 -18.12 15.86
C LEU A 37 -14.86 -17.40 14.76
N SER A 38 -15.53 -16.50 14.06
CA SER A 38 -14.86 -15.58 13.14
C SER A 38 -14.11 -14.53 13.96
N PRO A 39 -12.85 -14.20 13.60
CA PRO A 39 -12.14 -13.10 14.26
C PRO A 39 -12.93 -11.80 14.07
N GLN A 40 -13.02 -11.02 15.15
CA GLN A 40 -13.58 -9.67 15.15
C GLN A 40 -12.49 -8.62 15.29
N TRP A 41 -11.25 -9.05 15.55
CA TRP A 41 -10.10 -8.21 15.82
C TRP A 41 -8.88 -8.75 15.09
N TRP A 42 -7.94 -7.88 14.72
CA TRP A 42 -6.65 -8.27 14.18
C TRP A 42 -5.54 -7.36 14.71
N ASP A 43 -4.36 -7.92 14.95
CA ASP A 43 -3.14 -7.11 14.98
C ASP A 43 -2.73 -6.77 13.55
N ILE A 44 -2.36 -5.53 13.33
CA ILE A 44 -1.78 -5.08 12.07
C ILE A 44 -0.43 -4.43 12.32
N SER A 45 0.54 -4.77 11.49
CA SER A 45 1.84 -4.11 11.47
C SER A 45 2.30 -3.82 10.06
N LEU A 46 2.93 -2.66 9.90
CA LEU A 46 3.54 -2.21 8.65
C LEU A 46 5.01 -1.89 8.91
N ASN A 47 5.88 -2.38 8.04
CA ASN A 47 7.29 -1.98 8.00
C ASN A 47 7.58 -1.34 6.64
N LEU A 48 7.79 -0.03 6.63
CA LEU A 48 8.12 0.75 5.45
C LEU A 48 9.63 1.01 5.42
N LYS A 49 10.31 0.52 4.39
CA LYS A 49 11.70 0.82 4.10
C LYS A 49 11.79 1.69 2.85
N THR A 50 12.55 2.76 2.92
CA THR A 50 12.73 3.71 1.82
C THR A 50 14.18 4.10 1.66
N GLU A 51 14.61 4.21 0.42
CA GLU A 51 15.90 4.77 0.02
C GLU A 51 15.67 5.66 -1.19
N GLY A 52 16.25 6.85 -1.20
CA GLY A 52 16.03 7.82 -2.25
C GLY A 52 17.10 8.88 -2.36
N ASP A 53 16.98 9.66 -3.43
CA ASP A 53 17.90 10.72 -3.80
C ASP A 53 17.11 11.94 -4.26
N TYR A 54 17.71 13.12 -4.09
CA TYR A 54 17.26 14.35 -4.72
C TYR A 54 18.44 15.16 -5.25
N LYS A 55 18.17 15.97 -6.27
CA LYS A 55 19.13 16.84 -6.93
C LYS A 55 18.49 18.17 -7.29
N TRP A 56 19.33 19.19 -7.29
CA TRP A 56 18.98 20.56 -7.61
C TRP A 56 20.12 21.17 -8.43
N ASP A 57 19.83 21.53 -9.68
CA ASP A 57 20.85 21.91 -10.67
C ASP A 57 20.58 23.30 -11.29
N GLU A 58 21.59 24.18 -11.28
CA GLU A 58 21.56 25.54 -11.85
C GLU A 58 22.44 25.66 -13.11
N GLY A 59 22.34 24.71 -14.03
CA GLY A 59 23.31 24.56 -15.13
C GLY A 59 24.51 23.66 -14.78
N GLY A 60 24.43 22.95 -13.65
CA GLY A 60 25.34 21.92 -13.14
C GLY A 60 24.87 21.48 -11.75
N PRO A 61 25.30 20.31 -11.22
CA PRO A 61 24.83 19.83 -9.93
C PRO A 61 25.31 20.73 -8.80
N ALA A 62 24.34 21.48 -8.27
CA ALA A 62 24.54 22.49 -7.25
C ALA A 62 24.29 21.90 -5.85
N VAL A 63 23.27 21.04 -5.72
CA VAL A 63 23.00 20.26 -4.52
C VAL A 63 22.59 18.83 -4.89
N ALA A 64 23.13 17.85 -4.18
CA ALA A 64 22.70 16.46 -4.27
C ALA A 64 22.59 15.87 -2.87
N GLY A 65 21.45 15.22 -2.59
CA GLY A 65 21.21 14.55 -1.33
C GLY A 65 20.73 13.12 -1.52
N HIS A 66 21.06 12.31 -0.52
CA HIS A 66 20.67 10.91 -0.39
C HIS A 66 20.01 10.72 0.97
N TYR A 67 19.00 9.86 1.04
CA TYR A 67 18.32 9.56 2.28
C TYR A 67 17.81 8.12 2.32
N SER A 68 17.73 7.57 3.53
CA SER A 68 17.10 6.28 3.79
C SER A 68 16.40 6.28 5.14
N PHE A 69 15.30 5.53 5.24
CA PHE A 69 14.62 5.34 6.50
C PHE A 69 13.87 4.02 6.59
N VAL A 70 13.66 3.61 7.84
CA VAL A 70 12.79 2.49 8.19
C VAL A 70 11.76 2.97 9.21
N ILE A 71 10.48 2.79 8.88
CA ILE A 71 9.37 3.12 9.77
C ILE A 71 8.58 1.87 10.10
N ARG A 72 8.34 1.65 11.39
CA ARG A 72 7.44 0.62 11.89
C ARG A 72 6.16 1.26 12.41
N TRP A 73 5.03 0.79 11.92
CA TRP A 73 3.71 1.15 12.41
C TRP A 73 2.99 -0.10 12.93
N THR A 74 2.30 0.02 14.06
CA THR A 74 1.46 -1.06 14.61
C THR A 74 0.11 -0.54 15.07
N GLY A 75 -0.89 -1.41 14.99
CA GLY A 75 -2.25 -1.10 15.37
C GLY A 75 -3.13 -2.32 15.51
N TRP A 76 -4.42 -2.05 15.73
CA TRP A 76 -5.48 -3.05 15.66
C TRP A 76 -6.49 -2.68 14.59
N LEU A 77 -7.06 -3.72 13.98
CA LEU A 77 -8.28 -3.63 13.20
C LEU A 77 -9.40 -4.27 14.01
N GLU A 78 -10.55 -3.62 14.05
CA GLU A 78 -11.80 -4.16 14.58
C GLU A 78 -12.82 -4.23 13.47
N LYS A 79 -13.57 -5.32 13.41
CA LYS A 79 -14.70 -5.42 12.48
C LYS A 79 -15.85 -4.54 12.99
N ASP A 80 -16.31 -3.62 12.16
CA ASP A 80 -17.43 -2.73 12.47
C ASP A 80 -18.48 -2.81 11.36
N ASP A 81 -19.52 -3.62 11.57
CA ASP A 81 -20.60 -3.93 10.62
C ASP A 81 -20.11 -4.17 9.18
N HIS A 82 -20.09 -3.13 8.33
CA HIS A 82 -19.74 -3.20 6.92
C HIS A 82 -18.31 -2.72 6.60
N ASP A 83 -17.56 -2.23 7.59
CA ASP A 83 -16.20 -1.71 7.45
C ASP A 83 -15.31 -2.13 8.63
N TYR A 84 -14.22 -1.40 8.86
CA TYR A 84 -13.22 -1.63 9.90
C TYR A 84 -12.86 -0.36 10.65
N LEU A 85 -12.71 -0.47 11.97
CA LEU A 85 -12.10 0.56 12.79
C LEU A 85 -10.60 0.29 12.92
N LEU A 86 -9.79 1.32 12.66
CA LEU A 86 -8.33 1.27 12.76
C LEU A 86 -7.87 1.99 14.03
N TYR A 87 -7.24 1.25 14.93
CA TYR A 87 -6.66 1.77 16.16
C TYR A 87 -5.14 1.85 16.04
N ARG A 88 -4.59 3.06 16.07
CA ARG A 88 -3.13 3.26 16.09
C ARG A 88 -2.58 2.99 17.48
N LEU A 89 -1.59 2.10 17.57
CA LEU A 89 -0.84 1.86 18.81
C LEU A 89 0.48 2.59 18.82
N ASP A 90 1.25 2.48 17.74
CA ASP A 90 2.62 2.96 17.68
C ASP A 90 3.03 3.29 16.23
N SER A 91 3.86 4.32 16.07
CA SER A 91 4.49 4.68 14.80
C SER A 91 5.88 5.20 15.11
N ARG A 92 6.92 4.47 14.68
CA ARG A 92 8.31 4.76 15.02
C ARG A 92 9.18 4.81 13.79
N LEU A 93 9.96 5.88 13.69
CA LEU A 93 11.12 5.97 12.81
C LEU A 93 12.26 5.16 13.45
N CYS A 94 12.46 3.94 12.98
CA CYS A 94 13.46 3.00 13.49
C CYS A 94 14.87 3.34 13.00
N GLU A 95 14.99 3.73 11.74
CA GLU A 95 16.25 4.11 11.09
C GLU A 95 16.03 5.40 10.31
N TRP A 96 17.00 6.31 10.34
CA TRP A 96 17.02 7.55 9.58
C TRP A 96 18.45 7.93 9.25
N GLU A 97 18.76 7.99 7.96
CA GLU A 97 20.03 8.47 7.46
C GLU A 97 19.78 9.46 6.34
N ALA A 98 20.50 10.58 6.37
CA ALA A 98 20.46 11.57 5.32
C ALA A 98 21.83 12.21 5.14
N GLN A 99 22.14 12.54 3.90
CA GLN A 99 23.34 13.27 3.55
C GLN A 99 23.00 14.26 2.44
N GLU A 100 23.53 15.47 2.52
CA GLU A 100 23.42 16.46 1.46
C GLU A 100 24.81 17.03 1.17
N SER A 101 25.15 17.14 -0.11
CA SER A 101 26.37 17.78 -0.58
C SER A 101 25.99 19.02 -1.39
N SER A 102 26.65 20.13 -1.09
CA SER A 102 26.43 21.41 -1.79
C SER A 102 27.75 21.96 -2.33
N SER A 103 27.76 22.29 -3.61
CA SER A 103 28.89 22.91 -4.32
C SER A 103 28.71 24.42 -4.53
N LEU A 104 27.62 24.99 -3.99
CA LEU A 104 27.21 26.38 -4.20
C LEU A 104 28.00 27.40 -3.36
N THR A 105 28.71 26.95 -2.34
CA THR A 105 29.49 27.83 -1.45
C THR A 105 30.98 27.65 -1.72
N GLU A 106 31.79 28.67 -1.38
CA GLU A 106 33.24 28.66 -1.55
C GLU A 106 33.94 27.50 -0.81
N SER A 107 33.25 26.88 0.15
CA SER A 107 33.69 25.68 0.86
C SER A 107 32.61 24.60 0.75
N PRO A 108 32.79 23.58 -0.10
CA PRO A 108 31.84 22.48 -0.24
C PRO A 108 31.47 21.91 1.14
N ALA A 109 30.19 21.96 1.47
CA ALA A 109 29.67 21.50 2.73
C ALA A 109 28.95 20.17 2.52
N VAL A 110 29.18 19.24 3.45
CA VAL A 110 28.46 17.97 3.54
C VAL A 110 27.63 18.01 4.82
N LEU A 111 26.32 18.08 4.67
CA LEU A 111 25.38 17.91 5.76
C LEU A 111 25.11 16.42 5.96
N THR A 112 24.87 16.04 7.21
CA THR A 112 24.58 14.68 7.65
C THR A 112 23.22 14.62 8.34
N THR A 113 22.78 13.43 8.74
CA THR A 113 21.49 13.18 9.42
C THR A 113 21.20 14.16 10.57
N LYS A 114 22.21 14.61 11.30
CA LYS A 114 22.06 15.51 12.45
C LYS A 114 21.68 16.94 12.06
N ASP A 115 21.97 17.32 10.82
CA ASP A 115 21.76 18.66 10.29
C ASP A 115 20.34 18.83 9.72
N PHE A 116 19.62 17.73 9.48
CA PHE A 116 18.22 17.74 9.03
C PHE A 116 17.29 18.02 10.21
N ARG A 117 16.55 19.13 10.13
CA ARG A 117 15.62 19.56 11.19
C ARG A 117 14.37 18.69 11.27
N GLU A 118 13.86 18.32 10.11
CA GLU A 118 12.68 17.48 9.95
C GLU A 118 13.09 16.02 9.76
N ARG A 119 12.17 15.10 10.08
CA ARG A 119 12.38 13.67 9.94
C ARG A 119 11.15 13.03 9.29
N PRO A 120 11.32 11.93 8.53
CA PRO A 120 10.18 11.22 7.95
C PRO A 120 9.14 10.85 9.01
N ALA A 121 7.90 11.26 8.78
CA ALA A 121 6.76 10.97 9.64
C ALA A 121 5.69 10.22 8.84
N PHE A 122 5.30 9.05 9.32
CA PHE A 122 4.34 8.19 8.63
C PHE A 122 2.93 8.35 9.22
N ILE A 123 1.97 8.50 8.31
CA ILE A 123 0.55 8.61 8.62
C ILE A 123 -0.19 7.54 7.84
N LEU A 124 -0.70 6.53 8.56
CA LEU A 124 -1.76 5.65 8.05
C LEU A 124 -3.11 6.32 8.35
N LYS A 125 -3.82 6.73 7.31
CA LYS A 125 -5.11 7.44 7.43
C LYS A 125 -6.24 6.47 7.72
N TYR A 126 -6.41 5.47 6.87
CA TYR A 126 -7.46 4.46 7.01
C TYR A 126 -7.14 3.18 6.24
N ILE A 127 -7.88 2.13 6.57
CA ILE A 127 -7.99 0.92 5.77
C ILE A 127 -9.45 0.83 5.37
N ILE A 128 -9.73 0.81 4.07
CA ILE A 128 -11.08 0.82 3.53
C ILE A 128 -11.36 -0.45 2.75
N ARG A 129 -12.58 -0.96 2.87
CA ARG A 129 -13.09 -2.00 1.97
C ARG A 129 -13.48 -1.38 0.63
N GLU A 130 -12.85 -1.86 -0.45
CA GLU A 130 -13.24 -1.55 -1.84
C GLU A 130 -13.51 -2.84 -2.60
N GLY A 131 -14.80 -3.17 -2.76
CA GLY A 131 -15.21 -4.46 -3.32
C GLY A 131 -14.83 -5.60 -2.37
N GLU A 132 -14.01 -6.52 -2.83
CA GLU A 132 -13.50 -7.66 -2.04
C GLU A 132 -12.11 -7.39 -1.43
N ASP A 133 -11.53 -6.21 -1.67
CA ASP A 133 -10.19 -5.86 -1.19
C ASP A 133 -10.24 -4.92 0.01
N LEU A 134 -9.30 -5.11 0.94
CA LEU A 134 -8.91 -4.11 1.92
C LEU A 134 -7.76 -3.28 1.36
N ARG A 135 -7.94 -1.96 1.29
CA ARG A 135 -6.94 -1.02 0.76
C ARG A 135 -6.44 -0.07 1.83
N LEU A 136 -5.14 0.16 1.84
CA LEU A 136 -4.48 1.04 2.81
C LEU A 136 -4.27 2.44 2.20
N ASP A 137 -4.74 3.48 2.90
CA ASP A 137 -4.39 4.87 2.61
C ASP A 137 -3.33 5.37 3.60
N PHE A 138 -2.13 5.66 3.11
CA PHE A 138 -1.05 6.23 3.91
C PHE A 138 -0.23 7.25 3.11
N LEU A 139 0.51 8.07 3.84
CA LEU A 139 1.60 8.88 3.32
C LEU A 139 2.73 9.00 4.33
N VAL A 140 3.93 9.23 3.83
CA VAL A 140 5.02 9.83 4.60
C VAL A 140 5.02 11.32 4.30
N GLU A 141 5.02 12.15 5.35
CA GLU A 141 4.99 13.61 5.21
C GLU A 141 6.22 14.08 4.41
N PRO A 142 6.04 15.03 3.47
CA PRO A 142 7.16 15.57 2.70
C PRO A 142 8.14 16.31 3.61
N LEU A 143 9.40 16.38 3.19
CA LEU A 143 10.45 17.14 3.88
C LEU A 143 10.89 18.31 3.01
N ALA A 144 11.20 19.46 3.58
CA ALA A 144 11.77 20.55 2.81
C ALA A 144 13.23 20.22 2.37
N VAL A 145 13.58 20.41 1.10
CA VAL A 145 14.96 20.26 0.59
C VAL A 145 15.26 21.33 -0.49
N PRO A 146 16.50 21.79 -0.67
CA PRO A 146 17.70 21.41 0.06
C PRO A 146 17.78 22.04 1.47
N GLN A 147 18.51 21.39 2.36
CA GLN A 147 18.76 21.88 3.73
C GLN A 147 19.82 23.00 3.76
N SER A 148 20.76 23.00 2.82
CA SER A 148 21.80 24.02 2.71
C SER A 148 21.30 25.40 2.24
N ARG A 149 20.10 25.49 1.64
CA ARG A 149 19.47 26.75 1.19
C ARG A 149 17.98 26.74 1.45
N THR A 150 17.61 26.98 2.71
CA THR A 150 16.22 26.91 3.14
C THR A 150 15.32 27.94 2.46
N GLU A 151 15.86 29.05 1.94
CA GLU A 151 15.07 30.03 1.17
C GLU A 151 14.55 29.51 -0.18
N ASP A 152 15.22 28.50 -0.76
CA ASP A 152 14.88 27.90 -2.06
C ASP A 152 14.30 26.48 -1.90
N ALA A 153 13.93 26.10 -0.67
CA ALA A 153 13.51 24.75 -0.37
C ALA A 153 12.16 24.40 -1.05
N PHE A 154 12.10 23.20 -1.60
CA PHE A 154 10.93 22.59 -2.20
C PHE A 154 10.61 21.27 -1.47
N PRO A 155 9.37 20.76 -1.57
CA PRO A 155 9.00 19.52 -0.91
C PRO A 155 9.65 18.30 -1.58
N LEU A 156 10.46 17.56 -0.82
CA LEU A 156 10.84 16.19 -1.10
C LEU A 156 9.62 15.30 -0.89
N LEU A 157 9.06 14.78 -1.97
CA LEU A 157 7.90 13.90 -1.91
C LEU A 157 8.34 12.50 -1.49
N LEU A 158 7.83 12.07 -0.33
CA LEU A 158 8.10 10.77 0.25
C LEU A 158 6.97 9.77 -0.07
N PRO A 159 7.20 8.46 0.16
CA PRO A 159 6.27 7.40 -0.21
C PRO A 159 4.82 7.63 0.20
N SER A 160 3.90 7.44 -0.74
CA SER A 160 2.47 7.43 -0.50
C SER A 160 1.77 6.28 -1.21
N SER A 161 0.61 5.87 -0.69
CA SER A 161 -0.24 4.86 -1.34
C SER A 161 -0.98 5.45 -2.53
N GLU A 162 -1.49 4.57 -3.40
CA GLU A 162 -2.29 4.95 -4.58
C GLU A 162 -3.49 5.85 -4.24
N GLN A 163 -4.09 5.65 -3.06
CA GLN A 163 -5.25 6.43 -2.60
C GLN A 163 -4.88 7.87 -2.21
N ASN A 164 -3.60 8.12 -1.92
CA ASN A 164 -3.14 9.41 -1.46
C ASN A 164 -2.57 10.24 -2.61
N VAL A 165 -3.43 11.02 -3.24
CA VAL A 165 -3.09 11.76 -4.47
C VAL A 165 -2.17 12.98 -4.20
N GLN A 166 -1.66 13.20 -2.97
CA GLN A 166 -0.72 14.29 -2.61
C GLN A 166 -0.98 15.64 -3.34
N ARG A 167 -2.26 16.05 -3.43
CA ARG A 167 -2.71 17.14 -4.32
C ARG A 167 -2.18 18.52 -3.95
N GLU A 168 -1.71 18.69 -2.72
CA GLU A 168 -1.20 19.97 -2.21
C GLU A 168 0.08 20.43 -2.92
N TRP A 169 0.76 19.54 -3.66
CA TRP A 169 2.09 19.80 -4.24
C TRP A 169 2.13 19.82 -5.77
N GLU A 170 0.97 19.89 -6.42
CA GLU A 170 0.83 19.91 -7.89
C GLU A 170 1.47 18.70 -8.61
N VAL A 171 1.79 17.63 -7.87
CA VAL A 171 2.36 16.40 -8.40
C VAL A 171 1.38 15.26 -8.12
N ASP A 172 0.87 14.64 -9.19
CA ASP A 172 0.18 13.36 -9.07
C ASP A 172 1.22 12.26 -8.86
N TYR A 173 1.42 11.89 -7.60
CA TYR A 173 2.41 10.89 -7.18
C TYR A 173 2.29 9.58 -7.99
N ASN A 174 1.07 9.12 -8.29
CA ASN A 174 0.83 7.83 -8.94
C ASN A 174 1.37 7.80 -10.38
N THR A 175 1.31 8.93 -11.08
CA THR A 175 1.84 9.05 -12.45
C THR A 175 3.36 8.94 -12.53
N CYS A 176 4.04 9.11 -11.39
CA CYS A 176 5.49 9.12 -11.27
C CYS A 176 6.05 7.79 -10.73
N VAL A 177 5.20 6.78 -10.51
CA VAL A 177 5.64 5.41 -10.24
C VAL A 177 6.20 4.80 -11.53
N ILE A 178 7.50 4.50 -11.53
CA ILE A 178 8.22 4.00 -12.73
C ILE A 178 8.38 2.46 -12.74
N LYS A 179 8.21 1.79 -11.60
CA LYS A 179 8.29 0.33 -11.48
C LYS A 179 7.51 -0.13 -10.25
N GLY A 180 6.84 -1.27 -10.36
CA GLY A 180 6.05 -1.84 -9.25
C GLY A 180 4.70 -1.13 -9.10
N SER A 181 4.14 -1.13 -7.90
CA SER A 181 2.88 -0.47 -7.60
C SER A 181 2.85 0.01 -6.15
N ASN A 182 2.37 1.24 -5.94
CA ASN A 182 2.07 1.79 -4.61
C ASN A 182 0.64 1.47 -4.14
N ARG A 183 -0.07 0.56 -4.83
CA ARG A 183 -1.35 0.00 -4.39
C ARG A 183 -1.10 -1.07 -3.33
N VAL A 184 -1.25 -0.69 -2.06
CA VAL A 184 -1.15 -1.60 -0.92
C VAL A 184 -2.54 -2.11 -0.58
N ALA A 185 -2.84 -3.33 -1.03
CA ALA A 185 -4.15 -3.95 -0.89
C ALA A 185 -4.06 -5.47 -0.80
N LEU A 186 -5.02 -6.10 -0.11
CA LEU A 186 -5.18 -7.55 -0.05
C LEU A 186 -6.66 -7.94 -0.09
N PRO A 187 -7.00 -9.14 -0.57
CA PRO A 187 -8.36 -9.66 -0.46
C PRO A 187 -8.78 -9.78 1.01
N GLU A 188 -9.97 -9.31 1.33
CA GLU A 188 -10.52 -9.36 2.69
C GLU A 188 -10.64 -10.80 3.20
N SER A 189 -10.96 -11.75 2.33
CA SER A 189 -11.07 -13.17 2.69
C SER A 189 -9.78 -13.74 3.29
N GLU A 190 -8.60 -13.17 2.94
CA GLU A 190 -7.32 -13.65 3.47
C GLU A 190 -7.18 -13.39 4.98
N ILE A 191 -7.68 -12.26 5.50
CA ILE A 191 -7.54 -11.94 6.94
C ILE A 191 -8.43 -12.80 7.83
N TYR A 192 -9.48 -13.40 7.25
CA TYR A 192 -10.34 -14.38 7.91
C TYR A 192 -9.79 -15.81 7.85
N ALA A 193 -8.95 -16.10 6.85
CA ALA A 193 -8.36 -17.43 6.66
C ALA A 193 -7.21 -17.73 7.63
N GLY A 194 -6.51 -16.70 8.12
CA GLY A 194 -5.42 -16.84 9.09
C GLY A 194 -4.47 -15.65 9.11
N PRO A 195 -3.28 -15.80 9.70
CA PRO A 195 -2.19 -14.84 9.58
C PRO A 195 -1.82 -14.57 8.12
N VAL A 196 -1.68 -13.29 7.77
CA VAL A 196 -1.30 -12.83 6.43
C VAL A 196 -0.03 -12.00 6.53
N GLU A 197 0.90 -12.24 5.60
CA GLU A 197 2.03 -11.36 5.34
C GLU A 197 2.13 -11.08 3.84
N LYS A 198 2.24 -9.80 3.47
CA LYS A 198 2.39 -9.35 2.08
C LYS A 198 3.49 -8.31 1.98
N THR A 199 4.23 -8.35 0.89
CA THR A 199 5.25 -7.34 0.59
C THR A 199 4.90 -6.62 -0.71
N TYR A 200 4.94 -5.30 -0.66
CA TYR A 200 4.69 -4.39 -1.77
C TYR A 200 5.95 -3.58 -2.03
N SER A 201 6.26 -3.28 -3.29
CA SER A 201 7.40 -2.45 -3.61
C SER A 201 7.16 -1.64 -4.87
N TRP A 202 7.72 -0.44 -4.90
CA TRP A 202 7.71 0.39 -6.08
C TRP A 202 8.93 1.33 -6.11
N ALA A 203 9.30 1.73 -7.32
CA ALA A 203 10.22 2.81 -7.56
C ALA A 203 9.46 4.00 -8.12
N TRP A 204 9.84 5.19 -7.68
CA TRP A 204 9.19 6.44 -8.01
C TRP A 204 10.24 7.46 -8.44
N LYS A 205 9.91 8.29 -9.43
CA LYS A 205 10.80 9.34 -9.91
C LYS A 205 10.00 10.50 -10.48
N HIS A 206 10.37 11.71 -10.08
CA HIS A 206 9.80 12.94 -10.59
C HIS A 206 10.88 13.98 -10.87
N GLN A 207 10.72 14.72 -11.96
CA GLN A 207 11.67 15.73 -12.40
C GLN A 207 10.90 16.93 -12.94
N LYS A 208 11.27 18.14 -12.52
CA LYS A 208 10.65 19.36 -13.02
C LYS A 208 11.63 20.53 -13.02
N TRP A 209 11.38 21.49 -13.91
CA TRP A 209 12.00 22.80 -13.84
C TRP A 209 11.16 23.69 -12.93
N LEU A 210 11.80 24.25 -11.91
CA LEU A 210 11.20 25.15 -10.94
C LEU A 210 11.58 26.59 -11.27
N PRO A 211 10.60 27.48 -11.54
CA PRO A 211 10.86 28.91 -11.62
C PRO A 211 11.06 29.45 -10.20
N LEU A 212 12.21 30.05 -9.94
CA LEU A 212 12.52 30.85 -8.76
C LEU A 212 12.67 32.31 -9.20
N ASP A 213 12.53 33.26 -8.27
CA ASP A 213 12.42 34.71 -8.55
C ASP A 213 13.41 35.29 -9.58
N ARG A 214 14.61 34.71 -9.69
CA ARG A 214 15.68 35.21 -10.58
C ARG A 214 16.29 34.15 -11.49
N ARG A 215 15.77 32.92 -11.51
CA ARG A 215 16.40 31.77 -12.19
C ARG A 215 15.45 30.59 -12.33
N THR A 216 15.80 29.66 -13.20
CA THR A 216 15.11 28.38 -13.32
C THR A 216 16.04 27.27 -12.87
N VAL A 217 15.54 26.38 -12.01
CA VAL A 217 16.33 25.29 -11.45
C VAL A 217 15.74 23.95 -11.85
N PHE A 218 16.58 23.00 -12.23
CA PHE A 218 16.15 21.63 -12.42
C PHE A 218 16.14 20.88 -11.09
N ALA A 219 14.96 20.41 -10.68
CA ALA A 219 14.78 19.58 -9.50
C ALA A 219 14.46 18.14 -9.93
N SER A 220 15.16 17.18 -9.33
CA SER A 220 14.94 15.75 -9.53
C SER A 220 14.85 15.06 -8.18
N GLN A 221 13.89 14.17 -8.02
CA GLN A 221 13.73 13.35 -6.83
C GLN A 221 13.30 11.93 -7.21
N SER A 222 13.80 10.95 -6.48
CA SER A 222 13.46 9.54 -6.70
C SER A 222 13.62 8.72 -5.43
N HIS A 223 12.86 7.64 -5.33
CA HIS A 223 13.02 6.67 -4.25
C HIS A 223 12.54 5.29 -4.65
N LYS A 224 12.95 4.30 -3.87
CA LYS A 224 12.37 2.97 -3.82
C LYS A 224 11.74 2.79 -2.46
N ALA A 225 10.53 2.28 -2.42
CA ALA A 225 9.81 1.95 -1.22
C ALA A 225 9.48 0.46 -1.19
N VAL A 226 9.58 -0.14 -0.01
CA VAL A 226 9.15 -1.51 0.28
C VAL A 226 8.30 -1.48 1.53
N ILE A 227 7.09 -2.03 1.45
CA ILE A 227 6.19 -2.20 2.60
C ILE A 227 6.00 -3.68 2.83
N THR A 228 6.27 -4.13 4.06
CA THR A 228 5.81 -5.44 4.55
C THR A 228 4.62 -5.20 5.47
N LEU A 229 3.47 -5.74 5.10
CA LEU A 229 2.22 -5.73 5.85
C LEU A 229 2.01 -7.10 6.48
N SER A 230 1.75 -7.13 7.78
CA SER A 230 1.34 -8.36 8.49
C SER A 230 0.03 -8.11 9.21
N ILE A 231 -0.93 -9.03 9.07
CA ILE A 231 -2.24 -8.99 9.74
C ILE A 231 -2.48 -10.33 10.42
N ASN A 232 -2.71 -10.33 11.73
CA ASN A 232 -2.86 -11.54 12.53
C ASN A 232 -4.23 -11.55 13.24
N PRO A 233 -5.08 -12.57 13.03
CA PRO A 233 -6.41 -12.62 13.63
C PRO A 233 -6.37 -12.77 15.14
N ARG A 234 -7.32 -12.12 15.80
CA ARG A 234 -7.61 -12.20 17.24
C ARG A 234 -9.07 -12.56 17.46
N PHE A 235 -9.29 -13.56 18.30
CA PHE A 235 -10.63 -14.04 18.68
C PHE A 235 -11.19 -13.34 19.92
N SER A 236 -10.45 -12.40 20.49
CA SER A 236 -10.88 -11.59 21.62
C SER A 236 -10.30 -10.18 21.53
N ARG A 237 -10.99 -9.22 22.13
CA ARG A 237 -10.54 -7.82 22.16
C ARG A 237 -9.16 -7.72 22.83
N PRO A 238 -8.21 -6.98 22.23
CA PRO A 238 -6.93 -6.69 22.87
C PRO A 238 -7.13 -5.99 24.22
N LYS A 239 -6.35 -6.40 25.22
CA LYS A 239 -6.35 -5.78 26.55
C LYS A 239 -5.49 -4.53 26.59
#